data_AF-A0A2E7A2A1-F1
#
_entry.id   AF-A0A2E7A2A1-F1
#
_cell.length_a   1.000
_cell.length_b   1.000
_cell.length_c   1.000
_cell.angle_alpha   90.00
_cell.angle_beta   90.00
_cell.angle_gamma   90.00
#
_symmetry.space_group_name_H-M   'P 1'
#
loop_
_entity.id
_entity.type
_entity.pdbx_description
1 polymer ?
#
loop_
_entity_poly.entity_id
_entity_poly.type
_entity_poly.pdbx_seq_one_letter_code
_entity_poly.pdbx_strand_id
1 'polypeptide(L)'
;MTITDRPIRIAILGTGRISGKHLEAIAVHADDLELVGACDTDEAALASAAIPEGTPTFDCLETMIEETSPDIVTICTPSGMHPDHAIRCAKAGVHVMSEKPMATHWQDGIDMVKACEEAGVRLFVVKQNRLNATLQLLKRAVESGRFGRINMVNINVFWTRPQEYYDAADWRGTRDLDGGAFMNQASHYIDLLDWLIGP
;
A
#
# COMPACT_ATOMS: atom_id res chain seq x y z
N MET A 1 -21.61 -0.11 -0.51
CA MET A 1 -22.58 0.63 0.32
C MET A 1 -21.86 1.86 0.84
N THR A 2 -22.49 3.05 0.83
CA THR A 2 -21.85 4.25 1.39
C THR A 2 -21.96 4.20 2.91
N ILE A 3 -20.84 4.36 3.61
CA ILE A 3 -20.78 4.41 5.08
C ILE A 3 -20.95 5.87 5.49
N THR A 4 -21.95 6.20 6.31
CA THR A 4 -22.25 7.59 6.75
C THR A 4 -22.35 7.76 8.25
N ASP A 5 -22.69 6.70 8.99
CA ASP A 5 -23.13 6.80 10.39
C ASP A 5 -22.15 6.19 11.40
N ARG A 6 -20.96 5.79 10.94
CA ARG A 6 -19.87 5.25 11.76
C ARG A 6 -18.51 5.46 11.08
N PRO A 7 -17.40 5.40 11.84
CA PRO A 7 -16.06 5.30 11.27
C PRO A 7 -15.92 4.11 10.30
N ILE A 8 -15.00 4.23 9.35
CA ILE A 8 -14.58 3.13 8.49
C ILE A 8 -13.76 2.15 9.33
N ARG A 9 -14.18 0.89 9.35
CA ARG A 9 -13.49 -0.19 10.03
C ARG A 9 -12.33 -0.65 9.14
N ILE A 10 -11.11 -0.43 9.62
CA ILE A 10 -9.88 -0.76 8.92
C ILE A 10 -9.12 -1.85 9.66
N ALA A 11 -8.60 -2.83 8.92
CA ALA A 11 -7.69 -3.83 9.45
C ALA A 11 -6.32 -3.75 8.75
N ILE A 12 -5.26 -4.19 9.43
CA ILE A 12 -3.90 -4.23 8.87
C ILE A 12 -3.46 -5.68 8.67
N LEU A 13 -2.95 -5.99 7.48
CA LEU A 13 -2.29 -7.24 7.16
C LEU A 13 -0.79 -6.99 6.92
N GLY A 14 0.05 -7.58 7.75
CA GLY A 14 1.50 -7.34 7.80
C GLY A 14 1.84 -6.22 8.78
N THR A 15 2.53 -6.54 9.87
CA THR A 15 2.89 -5.62 10.95
C THR A 15 4.38 -5.26 10.97
N GLY A 16 5.05 -5.44 9.83
CA GLY A 16 6.42 -4.97 9.61
C GLY A 16 6.56 -3.44 9.58
N ARG A 17 7.76 -2.95 9.24
CA ARG A 17 8.17 -1.54 9.38
C ARG A 17 7.18 -0.47 8.86
N ILE A 18 6.52 -0.68 7.72
CA ILE A 18 5.64 0.34 7.14
C ILE A 18 4.29 0.43 7.85
N SER A 19 3.85 -0.66 8.50
CA SER A 19 2.58 -0.71 9.23
C SER A 19 2.51 0.36 10.33
N GLY A 20 3.64 0.70 10.96
CA GLY A 20 3.70 1.78 11.95
C GLY A 20 3.24 3.13 11.41
N LYS A 21 3.51 3.45 10.14
CA LYS A 21 3.00 4.70 9.52
C LYS A 21 1.51 4.65 9.24
N HIS A 22 0.97 3.48 8.95
CA HIS A 22 -0.47 3.28 8.82
C HIS A 22 -1.16 3.38 10.19
N LEU A 23 -0.61 2.76 11.23
CA LEU A 23 -1.12 2.85 12.60
C LEU A 23 -1.10 4.31 13.11
N GLU A 24 -0.01 5.05 12.88
CA GLU A 24 0.07 6.49 13.18
C GLU A 24 -1.02 7.27 12.44
N ALA A 25 -1.23 7.02 11.14
CA ALA A 25 -2.24 7.71 10.36
C ALA A 25 -3.67 7.38 10.81
N ILE A 26 -3.94 6.11 11.12
CA ILE A 26 -5.24 5.68 11.66
C ILE A 26 -5.53 6.38 12.98
N ALA A 27 -4.55 6.47 13.87
CA ALA A 27 -4.70 7.18 15.15
C ALA A 27 -4.97 8.68 14.96
N VAL A 28 -4.31 9.33 13.99
CA VAL A 28 -4.56 10.75 13.65
C VAL A 28 -5.98 10.96 13.11
N HIS A 29 -6.54 9.96 12.44
CA HIS A 29 -7.87 9.99 11.83
C HIS A 29 -8.90 9.16 12.61
N ALA A 30 -8.75 9.03 13.94
CA ALA A 30 -9.60 8.16 14.77
C ALA A 30 -11.09 8.54 14.79
N ASP A 31 -11.45 9.78 14.42
CA ASP A 31 -12.85 10.19 14.25
C ASP A 31 -13.50 9.56 13.00
N ASP A 32 -12.70 9.23 11.99
CA ASP A 32 -13.14 8.70 10.69
C ASP A 32 -12.78 7.21 10.51
N LEU A 33 -11.79 6.70 11.25
CA LEU A 33 -11.24 5.35 11.12
C LEU A 33 -11.22 4.60 12.47
N GLU A 34 -11.60 3.34 12.44
CA GLU A 34 -11.53 2.42 13.57
C GLU A 34 -10.64 1.24 13.21
N LEU A 35 -9.53 1.04 13.94
CA LEU A 35 -8.70 -0.16 13.77
C LEU A 35 -9.40 -1.36 14.42
N VAL A 36 -9.85 -2.31 13.61
CA VAL A 36 -10.63 -3.47 14.09
C VAL A 36 -9.81 -4.75 14.21
N GLY A 37 -8.61 -4.80 13.62
CA GLY A 37 -7.74 -5.98 13.69
C GLY A 37 -6.38 -5.76 13.05
N ALA A 38 -5.39 -6.52 13.52
CA ALA A 38 -4.07 -6.61 12.91
C ALA A 38 -3.68 -8.08 12.71
N CYS A 39 -3.09 -8.40 11.56
CA CYS A 39 -2.71 -9.76 11.21
C CYS A 39 -1.24 -9.84 10.77
N ASP A 40 -0.49 -10.77 11.31
CA ASP A 40 0.82 -11.18 10.81
C ASP A 40 1.08 -12.64 11.16
N THR A 41 1.77 -13.36 10.29
CA THR A 41 2.15 -14.76 10.55
C THR A 41 3.33 -14.87 11.53
N ASP A 42 4.06 -13.78 11.73
CA ASP A 42 5.13 -13.68 12.72
C ASP A 42 4.63 -13.05 14.03
N GLU A 43 4.52 -13.87 15.08
CA GLU A 43 4.10 -13.42 16.42
C GLU A 43 5.03 -12.33 16.98
N ALA A 44 6.33 -12.37 16.67
CA ALA A 44 7.27 -11.35 17.11
C ALA A 44 7.02 -10.00 16.41
N ALA A 45 6.61 -10.03 15.14
CA ALA A 45 6.21 -8.83 14.41
C ALA A 45 4.98 -8.19 15.04
N LEU A 46 3.93 -8.99 15.33
CA LEU A 46 2.74 -8.53 16.07
C LEU A 46 3.10 -7.90 17.41
N ALA A 47 3.91 -8.59 18.22
CA ALA A 47 4.30 -8.12 19.55
C ALA A 47 5.12 -6.82 19.52
N SER A 48 5.90 -6.60 18.45
CA SER A 48 6.73 -5.39 18.30
C SER A 48 6.00 -4.20 17.69
N ALA A 49 4.86 -4.43 17.03
CA ALA A 49 4.10 -3.40 16.37
C ALA A 49 3.38 -2.51 17.41
N ALA A 50 3.28 -1.21 17.10
CA ALA A 50 2.61 -0.23 17.96
C ALA A 50 1.07 -0.32 17.84
N ILE A 51 0.53 -1.53 17.97
CA ILE A 51 -0.90 -1.81 17.90
C ILE A 51 -1.56 -1.28 19.18
N PRO A 52 -2.64 -0.48 19.09
CA PRO A 52 -3.39 -0.01 20.25
C PRO A 52 -3.87 -1.15 21.14
N GLU A 53 -3.75 -0.96 22.46
CA GLU A 53 -4.20 -1.92 23.46
C GLU A 53 -5.68 -2.31 23.24
N GLY A 54 -5.98 -3.60 23.31
CA GLY A 54 -7.32 -4.14 23.08
C GLY A 54 -7.69 -4.39 21.62
N THR A 55 -6.86 -4.01 20.65
CA THR A 55 -7.07 -4.40 19.25
C THR A 55 -6.82 -5.90 19.09
N PRO A 56 -7.78 -6.68 18.54
CA PRO A 56 -7.57 -8.09 18.27
C PRO A 56 -6.44 -8.34 17.26
N THR A 57 -5.62 -9.35 17.53
CA THR A 57 -4.52 -9.77 16.65
C THR A 57 -4.74 -11.17 16.12
N PHE A 58 -4.35 -11.42 14.87
CA PHE A 58 -4.58 -12.67 14.15
C PHE A 58 -3.31 -13.14 13.44
N ASP A 59 -3.24 -14.44 13.16
CA ASP A 59 -2.20 -15.05 12.32
C ASP A 59 -2.72 -15.44 10.91
N CYS A 60 -4.02 -15.27 10.68
CA CYS A 60 -4.73 -15.66 9.47
C CYS A 60 -5.64 -14.53 8.96
N LEU A 61 -5.49 -14.18 7.67
CA LEU A 61 -6.27 -13.13 7.03
C LEU A 61 -7.78 -13.45 7.03
N GLU A 62 -8.16 -14.68 6.69
CA GLU A 62 -9.57 -15.09 6.63
C GLU A 62 -10.22 -14.98 8.01
N THR A 63 -9.56 -15.49 9.05
CA THR A 63 -10.06 -15.41 10.42
C THR A 63 -10.22 -13.96 10.88
N MET A 64 -9.24 -13.10 10.59
CA MET A 64 -9.35 -11.66 10.87
C MET A 64 -10.57 -11.05 10.16
N ILE A 65 -10.78 -11.34 8.87
CA ILE A 65 -11.92 -10.80 8.12
C ILE A 65 -13.25 -11.32 8.70
N GLU A 66 -13.34 -12.61 9.00
CA GLU A 66 -14.55 -13.24 9.53
C GLU A 66 -14.94 -12.67 10.90
N GLU A 67 -13.97 -12.56 11.82
CA GLU A 67 -14.24 -12.12 13.19
C GLU A 67 -14.39 -10.61 13.34
N THR A 68 -13.70 -9.83 12.50
CA THR A 68 -13.67 -8.36 12.63
C THR A 68 -14.48 -7.62 11.57
N SER A 69 -14.94 -8.29 10.51
CA SER A 69 -15.74 -7.70 9.42
C SER A 69 -15.28 -6.30 9.01
N PRO A 70 -14.01 -6.12 8.59
CA PRO A 70 -13.48 -4.81 8.21
C PRO A 70 -14.12 -4.32 6.91
N ASP A 71 -14.27 -3.00 6.76
CA ASP A 71 -14.68 -2.41 5.49
C ASP A 71 -13.50 -2.39 4.50
N ILE A 72 -12.28 -2.21 5.01
CA ILE A 72 -11.05 -2.14 4.23
C ILE A 72 -9.88 -2.84 4.94
N VAL A 73 -9.06 -3.55 4.19
CA VAL A 73 -7.79 -4.11 4.66
C VAL A 73 -6.63 -3.33 4.02
N THR A 74 -5.74 -2.81 4.87
CA THR A 74 -4.44 -2.26 4.48
C THR A 74 -3.41 -3.39 4.43
N ILE A 75 -2.84 -3.62 3.25
CA ILE A 75 -1.85 -4.67 2.99
C ILE A 75 -0.44 -4.06 3.05
N CYS A 76 0.30 -4.44 4.08
CA CYS A 76 1.66 -4.02 4.41
C CYS A 76 2.68 -5.17 4.38
N THR A 77 2.31 -6.31 3.78
CA THR A 77 3.15 -7.51 3.60
C THR A 77 4.23 -7.30 2.53
N PRO A 78 5.17 -8.26 2.31
CA PRO A 78 6.11 -8.20 1.19
C PRO A 78 5.39 -7.98 -0.15
N SER A 79 5.97 -7.17 -1.04
CA SER A 79 5.29 -6.65 -2.23
C SER A 79 4.77 -7.71 -3.19
N GLY A 80 5.50 -8.83 -3.33
CA GLY A 80 5.03 -9.96 -4.15
C GLY A 80 3.79 -10.68 -3.62
N MET A 81 3.42 -10.47 -2.35
CA MET A 81 2.24 -11.09 -1.74
C MET A 81 0.98 -10.21 -1.86
N HIS A 82 1.13 -8.94 -2.26
CA HIS A 82 0.01 -8.01 -2.36
C HIS A 82 -1.12 -8.51 -3.26
N PRO A 83 -0.84 -9.08 -4.46
CA PRO A 83 -1.89 -9.55 -5.35
C PRO A 83 -2.74 -10.66 -4.73
N ASP A 84 -2.12 -11.69 -4.14
CA ASP A 84 -2.84 -12.80 -3.50
C ASP A 84 -3.73 -12.31 -2.35
N HIS A 85 -3.17 -11.50 -1.46
CA HIS A 85 -3.91 -10.93 -0.33
C HIS A 85 -5.08 -10.05 -0.80
N ALA A 86 -4.86 -9.20 -1.80
CA ALA A 86 -5.90 -8.36 -2.35
C ALA A 86 -7.03 -9.16 -3.01
N ILE A 87 -6.69 -10.22 -3.76
CA ILE A 87 -7.67 -11.12 -4.37
C ILE A 87 -8.49 -11.84 -3.28
N ARG A 88 -7.87 -12.25 -2.18
CA ARG A 88 -8.56 -12.88 -1.04
C ARG A 88 -9.51 -11.90 -0.34
N CYS A 89 -9.07 -10.68 -0.07
CA CYS A 89 -9.95 -9.62 0.44
C CYS A 89 -11.12 -9.33 -0.50
N ALA A 90 -10.87 -9.23 -1.81
CA ALA A 90 -11.89 -8.98 -2.81
C ALA A 90 -12.94 -10.09 -2.84
N LYS A 91 -12.52 -11.37 -2.79
CA LYS A 91 -13.44 -12.53 -2.70
C LYS A 91 -14.32 -12.49 -1.45
N ALA A 92 -13.82 -11.90 -0.36
CA ALA A 92 -14.59 -11.69 0.87
C ALA A 92 -15.48 -10.42 0.84
N GLY A 93 -15.47 -9.65 -0.27
CA GLY A 93 -16.25 -8.41 -0.39
C GLY A 93 -15.65 -7.23 0.37
N VAL A 94 -14.37 -7.30 0.75
CA VAL A 94 -13.68 -6.28 1.55
C VAL A 94 -12.85 -5.36 0.63
N HIS A 95 -12.87 -4.06 0.89
CA HIS A 95 -12.04 -3.10 0.14
C HIS A 95 -10.56 -3.29 0.45
N VAL A 96 -9.69 -2.89 -0.46
CA VAL A 96 -8.25 -3.11 -0.37
C VAL A 96 -7.49 -1.80 -0.45
N MET A 97 -6.55 -1.59 0.47
CA MET A 97 -5.49 -0.61 0.33
C MET A 97 -4.14 -1.34 0.30
N SER A 98 -3.51 -1.37 -0.87
CA SER A 98 -2.21 -2.03 -1.06
C SER A 98 -1.07 -1.03 -0.94
N GLU A 99 -0.04 -1.39 -0.18
CA GLU A 99 1.24 -0.71 -0.29
C GLU A 99 1.83 -0.81 -1.70
N LYS A 100 2.85 0.00 -1.96
CA LYS A 100 3.57 0.00 -3.22
C LYS A 100 4.80 -0.93 -3.18
N PRO A 101 5.22 -1.46 -4.35
CA PRO A 101 4.41 -1.61 -5.56
C PRO A 101 3.26 -2.59 -5.33
N MET A 102 2.14 -2.41 -6.02
CA MET A 102 0.96 -3.28 -5.86
C MET A 102 1.18 -4.74 -6.31
N ALA A 103 2.21 -4.96 -7.14
CA ALA A 103 2.61 -6.27 -7.64
C ALA A 103 4.07 -6.21 -8.13
N THR A 104 4.73 -7.37 -8.15
CA THR A 104 6.09 -7.53 -8.70
C THR A 104 6.07 -8.11 -10.12
N HIS A 105 4.98 -8.77 -10.52
CA HIS A 105 4.75 -9.23 -11.89
C HIS A 105 3.54 -8.54 -12.52
N TRP A 106 3.60 -8.39 -13.84
CA TRP A 106 2.57 -7.68 -14.62
C TRP A 106 1.21 -8.37 -14.54
N GLN A 107 1.17 -9.69 -14.71
CA GLN A 107 -0.08 -10.44 -14.71
C GLN A 107 -0.75 -10.40 -13.34
N ASP A 108 0.01 -10.49 -12.25
CA ASP A 108 -0.53 -10.43 -10.90
C ASP A 108 -1.21 -9.08 -10.62
N GLY A 109 -0.64 -7.98 -11.12
CA GLY A 109 -1.27 -6.66 -11.03
C GLY A 109 -2.60 -6.57 -11.82
N ILE A 110 -2.67 -7.19 -13.00
CA ILE A 110 -3.92 -7.29 -13.78
C ILE A 110 -4.95 -8.11 -13.02
N ASP A 111 -4.56 -9.28 -12.51
CA ASP A 111 -5.46 -10.21 -11.82
C ASP A 111 -6.00 -9.59 -10.52
N MET A 112 -5.17 -8.83 -9.82
CA MET A 112 -5.54 -8.05 -8.64
C MET A 112 -6.63 -7.02 -8.95
N VAL A 113 -6.47 -6.22 -10.00
CA VAL A 113 -7.48 -5.23 -10.42
C VAL A 113 -8.77 -5.92 -10.82
N LYS A 114 -8.66 -6.96 -11.66
CA LYS A 114 -9.82 -7.72 -12.15
C LYS A 114 -10.64 -8.33 -11.01
N ALA A 115 -9.98 -8.94 -10.02
CA ALA A 115 -10.67 -9.51 -8.87
C ALA A 115 -11.44 -8.46 -8.06
N CYS A 116 -10.85 -7.28 -7.85
CA CYS A 116 -11.53 -6.18 -7.16
C CYS A 116 -12.73 -5.63 -7.96
N GLU A 117 -12.59 -5.50 -9.29
CA GLU A 117 -13.69 -5.08 -10.17
C GLU A 117 -14.85 -6.08 -10.18
N GLU A 118 -14.55 -7.38 -10.31
CA GLU A 118 -15.55 -8.46 -10.31
C GLU A 118 -16.31 -8.54 -8.98
N ALA A 119 -15.62 -8.32 -7.86
CA ALA A 119 -16.23 -8.29 -6.53
C ALA A 119 -16.96 -6.96 -6.22
N GLY A 120 -16.81 -5.94 -7.07
CA GLY A 120 -17.38 -4.61 -6.85
C GLY A 120 -16.77 -3.86 -5.66
N VAL A 121 -15.54 -4.21 -5.26
CA VAL A 121 -14.80 -3.57 -4.17
C VAL A 121 -13.82 -2.53 -4.70
N ARG A 122 -13.40 -1.60 -3.83
CA ARG A 122 -12.39 -0.60 -4.17
C ARG A 122 -10.99 -1.15 -3.93
N LEU A 123 -10.09 -0.87 -4.88
CA LEU A 123 -8.64 -1.07 -4.75
C LEU A 123 -7.95 0.28 -4.72
N PHE A 124 -7.27 0.59 -3.61
CA PHE A 124 -6.40 1.73 -3.45
C PHE A 124 -4.95 1.28 -3.46
N VAL A 125 -4.08 2.03 -4.14
CA VAL A 125 -2.63 1.79 -4.13
C VAL A 125 -1.94 3.00 -3.51
N VAL A 126 -1.13 2.76 -2.49
CA VAL A 126 -0.45 3.84 -1.75
C VAL A 126 0.60 4.52 -2.64
N LYS A 127 0.27 5.74 -3.07
CA LYS A 127 1.17 6.66 -3.81
C LYS A 127 1.21 8.02 -3.12
N GLN A 128 1.46 8.00 -1.81
CA GLN A 128 1.47 9.14 -0.90
C GLN A 128 2.35 10.31 -1.37
N ASN A 129 3.47 10.03 -2.05
CA ASN A 129 4.34 11.09 -2.56
C ASN A 129 3.64 12.03 -3.55
N ARG A 130 2.55 11.60 -4.23
CA ARG A 130 1.75 12.50 -5.07
C ARG A 130 1.19 13.69 -4.31
N LEU A 131 1.03 13.60 -2.98
CA LEU A 131 0.53 14.68 -2.13
C LEU A 131 1.61 15.64 -1.64
N ASN A 132 2.90 15.38 -1.93
CA ASN A 132 3.98 16.31 -1.59
C ASN A 132 3.73 17.68 -2.24
N ALA A 133 3.84 18.76 -1.47
CA ALA A 133 3.48 20.11 -1.93
C ALA A 133 4.24 20.55 -3.19
N THR A 134 5.52 20.15 -3.32
CA THR A 134 6.35 20.41 -4.50
C THR A 134 5.84 19.68 -5.75
N LEU A 135 5.42 18.42 -5.59
CA LEU A 135 4.85 17.62 -6.67
C LEU A 135 3.46 18.11 -7.07
N GLN A 136 2.64 18.54 -6.11
CA GLN A 136 1.36 19.18 -6.37
C GLN A 136 1.50 20.50 -7.15
N LEU A 137 2.51 21.32 -6.80
CA LEU A 137 2.84 22.53 -7.58
C LEU A 137 3.25 22.20 -9.02
N LEU A 138 4.09 21.19 -9.20
CA LEU A 138 4.56 20.75 -10.51
C LEU A 138 3.40 20.20 -11.36
N LYS A 139 2.56 19.34 -10.77
CA LYS A 139 1.36 18.79 -11.42
C LYS A 139 0.45 19.89 -11.95
N ARG A 140 0.10 20.88 -11.10
CA ARG A 140 -0.71 22.03 -11.52
C ARG A 140 -0.06 22.81 -12.66
N ALA A 141 1.27 22.97 -12.64
CA ALA A 141 1.96 23.71 -13.69
C ALA A 141 1.96 22.98 -15.04
N VAL A 142 2.09 21.65 -15.01
CA VAL A 142 1.98 20.83 -16.22
C VAL A 142 0.55 20.83 -16.76
N GLU A 143 -0.45 20.59 -15.91
CA GLU A 143 -1.87 20.53 -16.32
C GLU A 143 -2.40 21.87 -16.84
N SER A 144 -1.92 22.98 -16.32
CA SER A 144 -2.25 24.32 -16.84
C SER A 144 -1.49 24.71 -18.11
N GLY A 145 -0.69 23.80 -18.68
CA GLY A 145 0.03 24.02 -19.92
C GLY A 145 1.16 25.05 -19.82
N ARG A 146 1.67 25.36 -18.62
CA ARG A 146 2.67 26.43 -18.41
C ARG A 146 3.99 26.18 -19.13
N PHE A 147 4.29 24.93 -19.47
CA PHE A 147 5.48 24.55 -20.21
C PHE A 147 5.25 24.45 -21.72
N GLY A 148 4.00 24.57 -22.19
CA GLY A 148 3.65 24.28 -23.58
C GLY A 148 4.05 22.86 -23.96
N ARG A 149 4.85 22.72 -25.02
CA ARG A 149 5.40 21.43 -25.44
C ARG A 149 6.56 21.01 -24.53
N ILE A 150 6.41 19.88 -23.85
CA ILE A 150 7.49 19.25 -23.09
C ILE A 150 8.47 18.60 -24.08
N ASN A 151 9.74 19.02 -24.03
CA ASN A 151 10.79 18.51 -24.93
C ASN A 151 11.76 17.55 -24.26
N MET A 152 11.92 17.63 -22.94
CA MET A 152 12.89 16.84 -22.19
C MET A 152 12.41 16.66 -20.75
N VAL A 153 12.59 15.46 -20.22
CA VAL A 153 12.38 15.11 -18.81
C VAL A 153 13.58 14.30 -18.35
N ASN A 154 14.13 14.62 -17.18
CA ASN A 154 15.21 13.86 -16.56
C ASN A 154 14.89 13.61 -15.09
N ILE A 155 15.12 12.38 -14.62
CA ILE A 155 14.89 11.95 -13.23
C ILE A 155 16.14 11.22 -12.77
N ASN A 156 16.70 11.65 -11.64
CA ASN A 156 17.85 11.03 -11.02
C ASN A 156 17.52 10.66 -9.57
N VAL A 157 17.80 9.41 -9.18
CA VAL A 157 17.67 8.92 -7.81
C VAL A 157 19.00 8.29 -7.39
N PHE A 158 19.92 9.12 -6.88
CA PHE A 158 21.24 8.68 -6.44
C PHE A 158 21.25 8.43 -4.94
N TRP A 159 20.67 7.29 -4.54
CA TRP A 159 20.58 6.87 -3.14
C TRP A 159 21.51 5.71 -2.82
N THR A 160 21.82 5.55 -1.54
CA THR A 160 22.64 4.45 -1.03
C THR A 160 21.78 3.52 -0.18
N ARG A 161 21.94 2.21 -0.38
CA ARG A 161 21.44 1.15 0.50
C ARG A 161 22.61 0.20 0.79
N PRO A 162 23.06 0.07 2.05
CA PRO A 162 24.11 -0.88 2.42
C PRO A 162 23.59 -2.33 2.36
N GLN A 163 24.49 -3.32 2.38
CA GLN A 163 24.10 -4.73 2.30
C GLN A 163 23.14 -5.15 3.42
N GLU A 164 23.35 -4.65 4.65
CA GLU A 164 22.46 -4.86 5.80
C GLU A 164 20.99 -4.48 5.55
N TYR A 165 20.71 -3.57 4.60
CA TYR A 165 19.33 -3.25 4.22
C TYR A 165 18.64 -4.42 3.52
N TYR A 166 19.38 -5.14 2.66
CA TYR A 166 18.85 -6.29 1.94
C TYR A 166 18.84 -7.54 2.83
N ASP A 167 19.83 -7.68 3.72
CA ASP A 167 19.90 -8.81 4.65
C ASP A 167 18.88 -8.72 5.81
N ALA A 168 18.19 -7.57 5.95
CA ALA A 168 17.25 -7.34 7.04
C ALA A 168 15.98 -8.24 6.99
N ALA A 169 15.66 -8.82 5.83
CA ALA A 169 14.58 -9.80 5.68
C ALA A 169 14.72 -10.57 4.36
N ASP A 170 14.44 -11.88 4.38
CA ASP A 170 14.67 -12.79 3.25
C ASP A 170 13.95 -12.41 1.94
N TRP A 171 12.88 -11.62 2.02
CA TRP A 171 12.14 -11.18 0.83
C TRP A 171 12.82 -10.04 0.09
N ARG A 172 13.68 -9.25 0.76
CA ARG A 172 14.30 -8.04 0.19
C ARG A 172 15.34 -8.40 -0.87
N GLY A 173 15.38 -7.60 -1.94
CA GLY A 173 16.28 -7.82 -3.07
C GLY A 173 15.95 -9.05 -3.94
N THR A 174 14.90 -9.79 -3.60
CA THR A 174 14.42 -10.91 -4.44
C THR A 174 13.56 -10.38 -5.58
N ARG A 175 13.64 -11.04 -6.74
CA ARG A 175 12.85 -10.64 -7.92
C ARG A 175 11.34 -10.72 -7.65
N ASP A 176 10.91 -11.78 -6.96
CA ASP A 176 9.49 -12.10 -6.85
C ASP A 176 8.80 -11.35 -5.70
N LEU A 177 9.50 -11.00 -4.62
CA LEU A 177 8.88 -10.38 -3.46
C LEU A 177 9.20 -8.89 -3.29
N ASP A 178 10.25 -8.38 -3.93
CA ASP A 178 10.70 -6.98 -3.76
C ASP A 178 10.90 -6.26 -5.10
N GLY A 179 11.64 -6.90 -6.01
CA GLY A 179 12.20 -6.29 -7.19
C GLY A 179 13.57 -5.66 -6.91
N GLY A 180 13.80 -4.45 -7.42
CA GLY A 180 15.06 -3.75 -7.26
C GLY A 180 14.90 -2.24 -7.28
N ALA A 181 15.98 -1.52 -7.60
CA ALA A 181 16.07 -0.05 -7.53
C ALA A 181 14.83 0.67 -8.07
N PHE A 182 14.34 0.30 -9.25
CA PHE A 182 13.19 0.94 -9.88
C PHE A 182 11.83 0.56 -9.27
N MET A 183 11.68 -0.71 -8.87
CA MET A 183 10.40 -1.27 -8.43
C MET A 183 10.10 -0.98 -6.96
N ASN A 184 11.12 -1.00 -6.09
CA ASN A 184 10.94 -0.67 -4.68
C ASN A 184 11.41 0.75 -4.34
N GLN A 185 12.70 1.05 -4.51
CA GLN A 185 13.29 2.25 -3.91
C GLN A 185 12.90 3.53 -4.67
N ALA A 186 12.90 3.50 -6.00
CA ALA A 186 12.63 4.64 -6.87
C ALA A 186 11.22 4.59 -7.51
N SER A 187 10.33 3.71 -7.08
CA SER A 187 9.02 3.52 -7.73
C SER A 187 8.14 4.76 -7.70
N HIS A 188 8.20 5.55 -6.64
CA HIS A 188 7.51 6.85 -6.58
C HIS A 188 8.01 7.85 -7.62
N TYR A 189 9.23 7.69 -8.16
CA TYR A 189 9.78 8.56 -9.20
C TYR A 189 9.45 8.05 -10.59
N ILE A 190 9.40 6.73 -10.78
CA ILE A 190 8.86 6.12 -12.01
C ILE A 190 7.39 6.50 -12.18
N ASP A 191 6.62 6.52 -11.10
CA ASP A 191 5.24 7.00 -11.07
C ASP A 191 5.07 8.42 -11.64
N LEU A 192 6.06 9.29 -11.43
CA LEU A 192 5.98 10.69 -11.88
C LEU A 192 6.05 10.83 -13.40
N LEU A 193 6.65 9.86 -14.10
CA LEU A 193 6.75 9.91 -15.56
C LEU A 193 5.35 9.96 -16.17
N ASP A 194 4.50 8.98 -15.87
CA ASP A 194 3.13 8.95 -16.35
C ASP A 194 2.25 10.01 -15.64
N TRP A 195 2.33 10.10 -14.31
CA TRP A 195 1.42 10.95 -13.55
C TRP A 195 1.58 12.46 -13.84
N LEU A 196 2.81 12.94 -14.04
CA LEU A 196 3.06 14.34 -14.36
C LEU A 196 3.04 14.61 -15.86
N ILE A 197 3.71 13.75 -16.66
CA ILE A 197 4.03 14.06 -18.05
C ILE A 197 2.96 13.52 -19.00
N GLY A 198 2.24 12.47 -18.61
CA GLY A 198 1.26 11.78 -19.44
C GLY A 198 1.90 10.81 -20.44
N PRO A 199 1.08 10.18 -21.30
CA PRO A 199 1.54 9.30 -22.37
C PRO A 199 2.35 10.04 -23.45
#